data_AF-A0A942C928-F1
#
_entry.id   AF-A0A942C928-F1
#
_cell.length_a   1.000
_cell.length_b   1.000
_cell.length_c   1.000
_cell.angle_alpha   90.00
_cell.angle_beta   90.00
_cell.angle_gamma   90.00
#
_symmetry.space_group_name_H-M   'P 1'
#
loop_
_entity.id
_entity.type
_entity.pdbx_description
1 polymer ?
#
loop_
_entity_poly.entity_id
_entity_poly.type
_entity_poly.pdbx_seq_one_letter_code
_entity_poly.pdbx_strand_id
1 'polypeptide(L)'
;MKRTFVLASISVVLVIATVAIASQRSSRAKDTDKIEWEYLVIAGGRNNLSSTGSTSKLAKIAMESGWRENYPLEMNLDKLGAEGWEVVTVMMMQNEPVYYLKRVKDSSR
;
A
#
# COMPACT_ATOMS: atom_id res chain seq x y z
N MET A 1 45.38 -43.22 -13.74
CA MET A 1 45.59 -41.82 -13.32
C MET A 1 44.64 -40.84 -14.00
N LYS A 2 44.49 -40.82 -15.34
CA LYS A 2 43.56 -39.86 -16.00
C LYS A 2 42.08 -40.01 -15.60
N ARG A 3 41.62 -41.25 -15.36
CA ARG A 3 40.22 -41.54 -14.94
C ARG A 3 39.91 -41.13 -13.49
N THR A 4 40.90 -41.16 -12.59
CA THR A 4 40.72 -40.75 -11.19
C THR A 4 40.64 -39.22 -11.06
N PHE A 5 41.34 -38.48 -11.93
CA PHE A 5 41.21 -37.02 -12.02
C PHE A 5 39.83 -36.57 -12.53
N VAL A 6 39.24 -37.29 -13.50
CA VAL A 6 37.90 -36.98 -14.01
C VAL A 6 36.82 -37.26 -12.97
N LEU A 7 36.94 -38.35 -12.20
CA LEU A 7 35.99 -38.65 -11.14
C LEU A 7 36.09 -37.65 -9.98
N ALA A 8 37.30 -37.21 -9.63
CA ALA A 8 37.52 -36.20 -8.61
C ALA A 8 37.03 -34.80 -9.02
N SER A 9 37.11 -34.43 -10.31
CA SER A 9 36.59 -33.15 -10.77
C SER A 9 35.05 -33.12 -10.77
N ILE A 10 34.40 -34.23 -11.14
CA ILE A 10 32.93 -34.34 -11.12
C ILE A 10 32.38 -34.22 -9.69
N SER A 11 33.03 -34.87 -8.71
CA SER A 11 32.57 -34.79 -7.32
C SER A 11 32.72 -33.38 -6.73
N VAL A 12 33.79 -32.66 -7.06
CA VAL A 12 33.98 -31.26 -6.63
C VAL A 12 32.91 -30.34 -7.23
N VAL A 13 32.59 -30.49 -8.51
CA VAL A 13 31.53 -29.70 -9.17
C VAL A 13 30.17 -29.96 -8.53
N LEU A 14 29.87 -31.21 -8.16
CA LEU A 14 28.60 -31.56 -7.49
C LEU A 14 28.47 -30.92 -6.11
N VAL A 15 29.55 -30.86 -5.33
CA VAL A 15 29.55 -30.23 -4.01
C VAL A 15 29.38 -28.71 -4.11
N ILE A 16 30.02 -28.07 -5.10
CA ILE A 16 29.86 -26.62 -5.31
C ILE A 16 28.43 -26.30 -5.73
N ALA A 17 27.82 -27.12 -6.60
CA ALA A 17 26.44 -26.94 -7.03
C ALA A 17 25.45 -27.06 -5.87
N THR A 18 25.62 -28.02 -4.96
CA THR A 18 24.71 -28.18 -3.81
C THR A 18 24.81 -27.02 -2.82
N VAL A 19 26.02 -26.50 -2.56
CA VAL A 19 26.24 -25.33 -1.70
C VAL A 19 25.68 -24.04 -2.33
N ALA A 20 25.81 -23.86 -3.64
CA ALA A 20 25.22 -22.72 -4.35
C ALA A 20 23.68 -22.75 -4.32
N ILE A 21 23.08 -23.93 -4.51
CA ILE A 21 21.62 -24.10 -4.46
C ILE A 21 21.10 -23.91 -3.02
N ALA A 22 21.82 -24.42 -2.02
CA ALA A 22 21.45 -24.24 -0.61
C ALA A 22 21.55 -22.77 -0.17
N SER A 23 22.59 -22.06 -0.60
CA SER A 23 22.77 -20.64 -0.28
C SER A 23 21.74 -19.74 -0.98
N GLN A 24 21.33 -20.04 -2.22
CA GLN A 24 20.20 -19.35 -2.88
C GLN A 24 18.83 -19.61 -2.21
N ARG A 25 18.65 -20.75 -1.54
CA ARG A 25 17.42 -21.02 -0.77
C ARG A 25 17.40 -20.27 0.56
N SER A 26 18.56 -20.07 1.19
CA SER A 26 18.69 -19.33 2.46
C SER A 26 18.38 -17.84 2.35
N SER A 27 18.59 -17.21 1.20
CA SER A 27 18.29 -15.78 0.99
C SER A 27 16.84 -15.53 0.57
N ARG A 28 16.04 -16.60 0.42
CA ARG A 28 14.60 -16.53 0.17
C ARG A 28 13.78 -16.93 1.39
N ALA A 29 14.30 -16.65 2.58
CA ALA A 29 13.45 -16.44 3.76
C ALA A 29 12.73 -15.10 3.52
N LYS A 30 11.63 -15.16 2.75
CA LYS A 30 10.67 -14.07 2.65
C LYS A 30 10.28 -13.76 4.09
N ASP A 31 10.46 -12.52 4.50
CA ASP A 31 10.12 -12.00 5.82
C ASP A 31 8.58 -11.93 5.90
N THR A 32 7.93 -13.09 5.88
CA THR A 32 6.48 -13.23 5.66
C THR A 32 5.64 -12.84 6.87
N ASP A 33 6.27 -12.49 8.00
CA ASP A 33 5.61 -12.17 9.27
C ASP A 33 5.80 -10.72 9.74
N LYS A 34 6.46 -9.86 8.94
CA LYS A 34 6.53 -8.44 9.29
C LYS A 34 5.23 -7.73 8.89
N ILE A 35 4.44 -7.37 9.89
CA ILE A 35 3.30 -6.48 9.74
C ILE A 35 3.85 -5.09 9.37
N GLU A 36 3.77 -4.75 8.09
CA GLU A 36 4.05 -3.41 7.59
C GLU A 36 2.77 -2.56 7.62
N TRP A 37 2.89 -1.29 8.00
CA TRP A 37 1.76 -0.36 8.05
C TRP A 37 1.90 0.70 6.96
N GLU A 38 0.79 1.00 6.28
CA GLU A 38 0.64 2.13 5.37
C GLU A 38 -0.11 3.27 6.07
N TYR A 39 0.32 4.50 5.82
CA TYR A 39 -0.28 5.71 6.39
C TYR A 39 -0.70 6.66 5.28
N LEU A 40 -1.88 7.26 5.42
CA LEU A 40 -2.44 8.23 4.49
C LEU A 40 -2.86 9.48 5.24
N VAL A 41 -2.49 10.65 4.73
CA VAL A 41 -2.88 11.95 5.29
C VAL A 41 -3.74 12.66 4.26
N ILE A 42 -4.95 13.04 4.67
CA ILE A 42 -5.91 13.76 3.82
C ILE A 42 -6.11 15.12 4.43
N ALA A 43 -5.47 16.13 3.83
CA ALA A 43 -5.78 17.53 4.10
C ALA A 43 -6.81 18.01 3.09
N GLY A 44 -7.97 18.46 3.57
CA GLY A 44 -9.10 18.77 2.69
C GLY A 44 -9.85 17.52 2.24
N GLY A 45 -10.24 17.42 0.97
CA GLY A 45 -10.99 16.26 0.43
C GLY A 45 -12.41 16.57 -0.05
N ARG A 46 -12.67 17.84 -0.39
CA ARG A 46 -13.96 18.33 -0.93
C ARG A 46 -14.14 18.03 -2.42
N ASN A 47 -13.07 17.62 -3.09
CA ASN A 47 -13.07 17.26 -4.49
C ASN A 47 -13.26 15.74 -4.61
N ASN A 48 -14.19 15.33 -5.46
CA ASN A 48 -14.43 13.92 -5.75
C ASN A 48 -13.22 13.32 -6.48
N LEU A 49 -12.61 12.26 -5.95
CA LEU A 49 -11.41 11.64 -6.53
C LEU A 49 -11.71 10.82 -7.80
N SER A 50 -12.98 10.60 -8.12
CA SER A 50 -13.42 9.99 -9.38
C SER A 50 -14.12 11.02 -10.27
N SER A 51 -13.55 11.32 -11.43
CA SER A 51 -14.24 12.03 -12.51
C SER A 51 -15.16 11.08 -13.28
N THR A 52 -16.19 10.54 -12.62
CA THR A 52 -17.22 9.80 -13.33
C THR A 52 -18.11 10.81 -14.04
N GLY A 53 -17.87 11.00 -15.34
CA GLY A 53 -18.64 11.90 -16.18
C GLY A 53 -20.13 11.54 -16.21
N SER A 54 -20.98 12.48 -15.79
CA SER A 54 -22.24 12.83 -16.45
C SER A 54 -22.94 13.96 -15.70
N THR A 55 -23.01 15.10 -16.37
CA THR A 55 -24.16 16.02 -16.45
C THR A 55 -25.24 15.88 -15.37
N SER A 56 -25.16 16.70 -14.32
CA SER A 56 -26.36 17.11 -13.58
C SER A 56 -26.29 18.61 -13.30
N LYS A 57 -27.22 19.33 -13.93
CA LYS A 57 -27.42 20.78 -13.81
C LYS A 57 -28.07 21.12 -12.47
N LEU A 58 -27.32 20.98 -11.38
CA LEU A 58 -27.68 21.56 -10.08
C LEU A 58 -26.42 22.16 -9.48
N ALA A 59 -26.06 23.35 -9.97
CA ALA A 59 -25.06 24.18 -9.31
C ALA A 59 -25.64 24.60 -7.95
N LYS A 60 -25.01 24.12 -6.90
CA LYS A 60 -25.33 24.41 -5.50
C LYS A 60 -25.30 25.92 -5.26
N ILE A 61 -26.35 26.42 -4.60
CA ILE A 61 -26.50 27.81 -4.17
C ILE A 61 -25.21 28.26 -3.49
N ALA A 62 -24.64 29.37 -3.95
CA ALA A 62 -23.51 30.04 -3.31
C ALA A 62 -23.99 30.62 -1.96
N MET A 63 -24.12 29.76 -0.96
CA MET A 63 -24.33 30.21 0.41
C MET A 63 -23.02 30.77 0.93
N GLU A 64 -22.99 32.09 1.13
CA GLU A 64 -21.85 32.86 1.67
C GLU A 64 -21.48 32.49 3.12
N SER A 65 -22.23 31.61 3.77
CA SER A 65 -21.93 31.11 5.11
C SER A 65 -20.99 29.91 5.06
N GLY A 66 -19.94 29.90 5.89
CA GLY A 66 -18.88 28.87 6.01
C GLY A 66 -19.32 27.42 6.29
N TRP A 67 -20.60 27.09 6.15
CA TRP A 67 -21.20 25.76 6.20
C TRP A 67 -21.22 25.14 4.80
N ARG A 68 -20.02 24.84 4.31
CA ARG A 68 -19.80 24.22 3.00
C ARG A 68 -19.86 22.69 3.15
N GLU A 69 -20.84 22.02 2.52
CA GLU A 69 -21.08 20.56 2.60
C GLU A 69 -19.82 19.68 2.51
N ASN A 70 -19.79 18.66 3.38
CA ASN A 70 -18.77 17.62 3.44
C ASN A 70 -19.18 16.32 2.73
N TYR A 71 -20.32 16.29 2.03
CA TYR A 71 -20.84 15.07 1.40
C TYR A 71 -19.83 14.35 0.47
N PRO A 72 -19.03 15.04 -0.39
CA PRO A 72 -18.01 14.37 -1.18
C PRO A 72 -16.89 13.75 -0.35
N LEU A 73 -16.56 14.36 0.80
CA LEU A 73 -15.54 13.87 1.70
C LEU A 73 -16.01 12.61 2.42
N GLU A 74 -17.25 12.58 2.90
CA GLU A 74 -17.88 11.41 3.52
C GLU A 74 -17.86 10.22 2.55
N MET A 75 -18.27 10.43 1.30
CA MET A 75 -18.23 9.37 0.27
C MET A 75 -16.80 8.88 -0.01
N ASN A 76 -15.80 9.76 0.02
CA ASN A 76 -14.40 9.36 -0.15
C ASN A 76 -13.90 8.55 1.05
N LEU A 77 -14.28 8.93 2.28
CA LEU A 77 -13.93 8.19 3.50
C LEU A 77 -14.59 6.81 3.55
N ASP A 78 -15.85 6.70 3.11
CA ASP A 78 -16.54 5.40 3.00
C ASP A 78 -15.84 4.46 2.02
N LYS A 79 -15.40 4.98 0.86
CA LYS A 79 -14.62 4.21 -0.12
C LYS A 79 -13.29 3.74 0.48
N LEU A 80 -12.59 4.61 1.21
CA LEU A 80 -11.34 4.27 1.88
C LEU A 80 -11.57 3.20 2.97
N GLY A 81 -12.65 3.30 3.73
CA GLY A 81 -13.06 2.29 4.70
C GLY A 81 -13.31 0.92 4.05
N ALA A 82 -13.97 0.89 2.88
CA ALA A 82 -14.15 -0.34 2.09
C ALA A 82 -12.82 -0.92 1.57
N GLU A 83 -11.79 -0.09 1.39
CA GLU A 83 -10.43 -0.51 1.05
C GLU A 83 -9.57 -0.87 2.28
N GLY A 84 -10.15 -0.91 3.48
CA GLY A 84 -9.50 -1.28 4.73
C GLY A 84 -8.74 -0.15 5.42
N TRP A 85 -8.91 1.10 4.99
CA TRP A 85 -8.32 2.24 5.69
C TRP A 85 -9.11 2.59 6.95
N GLU A 86 -8.41 2.82 8.05
CA GLU A 86 -8.97 3.20 9.34
C GLU A 86 -8.52 4.61 9.72
N VAL A 87 -9.45 5.46 10.15
CA VAL A 87 -9.13 6.79 10.68
C VAL A 87 -8.51 6.64 12.08
N VAL A 88 -7.32 7.19 12.26
CA VAL A 88 -6.57 7.19 13.53
C VAL A 88 -6.83 8.46 14.32
N THR A 89 -6.76 9.60 13.66
CA THR A 89 -6.96 10.90 14.30
C THR A 89 -7.39 11.93 13.27
N VAL A 90 -8.10 12.95 13.76
CA VAL A 90 -8.53 14.11 12.98
C VAL A 90 -8.01 15.37 13.67
N MET A 91 -7.29 16.21 12.92
CA MET A 91 -6.77 17.48 13.41
C MET A 91 -7.42 18.63 12.64
N MET A 92 -7.72 19.73 13.33
CA MET A 92 -8.14 20.97 12.66
C MET A 92 -6.91 21.82 12.32
N MET A 93 -6.69 22.09 11.03
CA MET A 93 -5.62 22.95 10.54
C MET A 93 -6.23 24.10 9.74
N GLN A 94 -6.02 25.34 10.20
CA GLN A 94 -6.53 26.55 9.51
C GLN A 94 -8.03 26.47 9.11
N ASN A 95 -8.87 25.96 10.02
CA ASN A 95 -10.31 25.79 9.84
C ASN A 95 -10.74 24.66 8.87
N GLU A 96 -9.81 23.79 8.45
CA GLU A 96 -10.10 22.57 7.69
C GLU A 96 -9.68 21.31 8.47
N PRO A 97 -10.48 20.23 8.44
CA PRO A 97 -10.09 18.96 9.05
C PRO A 97 -9.03 18.24 8.21
N VAL A 98 -8.04 17.67 8.90
CA VAL A 98 -6.99 16.80 8.36
C VAL A 98 -7.18 15.41 8.95
N TYR A 99 -7.39 14.42 8.10
CA TYR A 99 -7.62 13.04 8.49
C TYR A 99 -6.32 12.25 8.35
N TYR A 100 -5.95 11.54 9.41
CA TYR A 100 -4.83 10.61 9.41
C TYR A 100 -5.40 9.20 9.44
N LEU A 101 -5.08 8.42 8.41
CA LEU A 101 -5.55 7.05 8.25
C LEU A 101 -4.37 6.08 8.26
N LYS A 102 -4.64 4.85 8.66
CA LYS A 102 -3.71 3.73 8.60
C LYS A 102 -4.37 2.52 7.95
N ARG A 103 -3.56 1.63 7.40
CA ARG A 103 -3.98 0.30 6.95
C ARG A 103 -2.80 -0.67 7.07
N VAL A 104 -3.08 -1.95 7.30
CA VAL A 104 -2.05 -2.98 7.16
C VAL A 104 -1.67 -3.10 5.70
N LYS A 105 -0.37 -3.04 5.41
CA LYS A 105 0.14 -3.24 4.06
C LYS A 105 -0.07 -4.69 3.67
N ASP A 106 -0.99 -4.93 2.74
CA ASP A 106 -1.13 -6.26 2.16
C ASP A 106 0.16 -6.58 1.40
N SER A 107 0.86 -7.63 1.83
CA SER A 107 2.08 -8.11 1.17
C SER A 107 1.81 -8.79 -0.19
N SER A 108 0.56 -8.79 -0.64
CA SER A 108 0.03 -9.58 -1.76
C SER A 108 -0.53 -8.78 -2.93
N ARG A 109 -0.31 -7.46 -3.02
CA ARG A 109 -0.64 -6.67 -4.23
C ARG A 109 0.58 -6.47 -5.12
#